data_AF-A0A960VYU6-F1
#
_entry.id   AF-A0A960VYU6-F1
#
_cell.length_a   1.000
_cell.length_b   1.000
_cell.length_c   1.000
_cell.angle_alpha   90.00
_cell.angle_beta   90.00
_cell.angle_gamma   90.00
#
_symmetry.space_group_name_H-M   'P 1'
#
loop_
_entity.id
_entity.type
_entity.pdbx_description
1 polymer ?
#
loop_
_entity_poly.entity_id
_entity_poly.type
_entity_poly.pdbx_seq_one_letter_code
_entity_poly.pdbx_strand_id
1 'polypeptide(L)'
;MSQTVQPNKKVSFRSKDVTICPICDEEHQREQMFAGGGRLIAGKLTIELRRLYEKNKKFGRIHPNDYIISVCPGCLYACFPKDWNVLPGPDLEKIKSQSNDRKVNIEKILGPLDFNEDRNIVLGAASYLLAVDCYQNRSPSIAPTPKKAVCAMRSAWYFEDLHQEFPDFNFEKVRDLLYLKAASWYGSSLEIMQNGAEPIDMATGILGPDSDKNWGFDGVKYLNAYLASRYKDKLVEDKGKQLKMLTSAKRMLARLYGSGKSKKDKPSVLIEMTRDLYDQLAAQIEELGGDK
;
A
#
# COMPACT_ATOMS: atom_id res chain seq x y z
N MET A 1 5.27 20.26 40.48
CA MET A 1 6.35 19.29 40.17
C MET A 1 6.51 19.25 38.66
N SER A 2 7.47 20.00 38.12
CA SER A 2 7.74 20.04 36.68
C SER A 2 8.26 18.68 36.22
N GLN A 3 7.47 17.96 35.44
CA GLN A 3 7.98 16.85 34.67
C GLN A 3 8.87 17.44 33.57
N THR A 4 10.17 17.25 33.71
CA THR A 4 11.15 17.46 32.65
C THR A 4 10.77 16.59 31.46
N VAL A 5 10.19 17.20 30.43
CA VAL A 5 9.98 16.57 29.12
C VAL A 5 11.37 16.25 28.57
N GLN A 6 11.78 14.99 28.68
CA GLN A 6 12.99 14.54 27.98
C GLN A 6 12.77 14.76 26.49
N PRO A 7 13.72 15.39 25.77
CA PRO A 7 13.58 15.56 24.33
C PRO A 7 13.45 14.16 23.70
N ASN A 8 12.33 13.92 23.01
CA ASN A 8 12.10 12.68 22.28
C ASN A 8 13.32 12.42 21.39
N LYS A 9 13.95 11.26 21.53
CA LYS A 9 15.09 10.90 20.69
C LYS A 9 14.60 10.78 19.24
N LYS A 10 15.36 11.35 18.30
CA LYS A 10 15.00 11.41 16.88
C LYS A 10 14.74 10.01 16.30
N VAL A 11 13.63 9.88 15.56
CA VAL A 11 13.19 8.66 14.85
C VAL A 11 13.71 8.65 13.42
N SER A 12 13.87 9.83 12.84
CA SER A 12 14.28 10.06 11.46
C SER A 12 15.32 11.18 11.35
N PHE A 13 15.85 11.34 10.15
CA PHE A 13 16.76 12.41 9.75
C PHE A 13 16.48 12.83 8.31
N ARG A 14 16.85 14.05 7.95
CA ARG A 14 16.84 14.52 6.57
C ARG A 14 18.15 14.14 5.89
N SER A 15 18.05 13.60 4.68
CA SER A 15 19.22 13.24 3.87
C SER A 15 20.13 14.45 3.69
N LYS A 16 21.45 14.23 3.65
CA LYS A 16 22.39 15.30 3.29
C LYS A 16 22.26 15.67 1.81
N ASP A 17 21.95 14.68 0.98
CA ASP A 17 21.77 14.87 -0.44
C ASP A 17 20.47 15.65 -0.72
N VAL A 18 20.62 16.76 -1.43
CA VAL A 18 19.49 17.57 -1.90
C VAL A 18 18.80 16.82 -3.04
N THR A 19 17.48 16.68 -2.93
CA THR A 19 16.61 16.14 -3.98
C THR A 19 15.96 17.31 -4.69
N ILE A 20 16.04 17.34 -6.02
CA ILE A 20 15.35 18.31 -6.85
C ILE A 20 14.07 17.66 -7.38
N CYS A 21 12.93 18.34 -7.25
CA CYS A 21 11.68 17.84 -7.80
C CYS A 21 11.64 18.01 -9.33
N PRO A 22 11.44 16.94 -10.12
CA PRO A 22 11.40 17.05 -11.59
C PRO A 22 10.12 17.73 -12.13
N ILE A 23 9.17 18.08 -11.26
CA ILE A 23 7.89 18.70 -11.65
C ILE A 23 7.90 20.22 -11.45
N CYS A 24 8.47 20.67 -10.32
CA CYS A 24 8.42 22.07 -9.88
C CYS A 24 9.76 22.63 -9.42
N ASP A 25 10.85 21.88 -9.61
CA ASP A 25 12.23 22.25 -9.28
C ASP A 25 12.53 22.55 -7.80
N GLU A 26 11.58 22.21 -6.90
CA GLU A 26 11.73 22.37 -5.46
C GLU A 26 12.92 21.55 -4.93
N GLU A 27 13.88 22.24 -4.32
CA GLU A 27 14.99 21.64 -3.59
C GLU A 27 14.56 21.25 -2.19
N HIS A 28 14.68 19.97 -1.85
CA HIS A 28 14.31 19.48 -0.53
C HIS A 28 15.16 18.28 -0.12
N GLN A 29 15.23 18.03 1.18
CA GLN A 29 15.90 16.85 1.71
C GLN A 29 14.88 15.79 2.09
N ARG A 30 15.03 14.60 1.50
CA ARG A 30 14.17 13.47 1.82
C ARG A 30 14.39 13.02 3.26
N GLU A 31 13.30 12.87 4.00
CA GLU A 31 13.32 12.26 5.33
C GLU A 31 13.51 10.75 5.25
N GLN A 32 14.39 10.23 6.08
CA GLN A 32 14.70 8.82 6.20
C GLN A 32 14.62 8.39 7.67
N MET A 33 14.06 7.21 7.91
CA MET A 33 14.04 6.61 9.24
C MET A 33 15.44 6.14 9.64
N PHE A 34 15.81 6.28 10.92
CA PHE A 34 17.01 5.63 11.42
C PHE A 34 16.84 4.10 11.43
N ALA A 35 17.85 3.38 10.95
CA ALA A 35 17.91 1.92 11.06
C ALA A 35 18.55 1.48 12.39
N GLY A 36 18.01 0.42 13.00
CA GLY A 36 18.61 -0.27 14.15
C GLY A 36 18.42 0.39 15.53
N GLY A 37 19.13 -0.15 16.53
CA GLY A 37 19.15 0.36 17.91
C GLY A 37 17.87 0.15 18.70
N GLY A 38 17.10 -0.90 18.42
CA GLY A 38 15.90 -1.28 19.18
C GLY A 38 14.75 -0.28 19.13
N ARG A 39 14.72 0.58 18.10
CA ARG A 39 13.68 1.60 17.92
C ARG A 39 12.35 0.99 17.52
N LEU A 40 12.40 0.07 16.57
CA LEU A 40 11.24 -0.59 15.98
C LEU A 40 10.86 -1.82 16.80
N ILE A 41 9.62 -1.88 17.28
CA ILE A 41 9.07 -3.03 18.01
C ILE A 41 8.05 -3.68 17.09
N ALA A 42 8.42 -4.81 16.50
CA ALA A 42 7.55 -5.58 15.61
C ALA A 42 6.42 -6.23 16.41
N GLY A 43 5.18 -5.97 16.00
CA GLY A 43 3.97 -6.54 16.57
C GLY A 43 3.37 -7.65 15.69
N LYS A 44 2.06 -7.85 15.84
CA LYS A 44 1.31 -8.92 15.15
C LYS A 44 1.34 -8.78 13.62
N LEU A 45 1.42 -9.91 12.92
CA LEU A 45 1.13 -9.99 11.48
C LEU A 45 -0.38 -10.12 11.30
N THR A 46 -0.99 -9.21 10.56
CA THR A 46 -2.43 -9.25 10.27
C THR A 46 -2.74 -10.24 9.15
N ILE A 47 -4.03 -10.54 8.97
CA ILE A 47 -4.51 -11.32 7.83
C ILE A 47 -4.21 -10.62 6.49
N GLU A 48 -3.94 -9.31 6.50
CA GLU A 48 -3.63 -8.53 5.30
C GLU A 48 -2.13 -8.54 4.97
N LEU A 49 -1.36 -9.44 5.59
CA LEU A 49 0.10 -9.50 5.47
C LEU A 49 0.83 -8.23 5.97
N ARG A 50 0.12 -7.36 6.68
CA ARG A 50 0.66 -6.16 7.34
C ARG A 50 1.31 -6.52 8.67
N ARG A 51 2.55 -6.10 8.88
CA ARG A 51 3.21 -6.08 10.19
C ARG A 51 2.74 -4.85 10.96
N LEU A 52 2.13 -5.06 12.12
CA LEU A 52 1.88 -3.97 13.07
C LEU A 52 3.15 -3.63 13.84
N TYR A 53 3.24 -2.40 14.34
CA TYR A 53 4.36 -1.93 15.15
C TYR A 53 3.86 -1.35 16.46
N GLU A 54 4.44 -1.80 17.57
CA GLU A 54 4.06 -1.32 18.89
C GLU A 54 4.69 0.03 19.17
N LYS A 55 3.97 0.87 19.93
CA LYS A 55 4.48 2.17 20.35
C LYS A 55 5.70 1.98 21.25
N ASN A 56 6.83 2.55 20.85
CA ASN A 56 8.02 2.50 21.66
C ASN A 56 7.92 3.53 22.81
N LYS A 57 8.13 3.10 24.06
CA LYS A 57 8.06 4.00 25.23
C LYS A 57 9.00 5.21 25.15
N LYS A 58 10.11 5.08 24.43
CA LYS A 58 11.18 6.09 24.33
C LYS A 58 11.12 6.92 23.05
N PHE A 59 10.60 6.34 21.96
CA PHE A 59 10.63 6.95 20.63
C PHE A 59 9.22 7.25 20.07
N GLY A 60 8.17 6.79 20.73
CA GLY A 60 6.79 6.96 20.27
C GLY A 60 6.41 5.99 19.15
N ARG A 61 5.49 6.43 18.28
CA ARG A 61 5.04 5.67 17.10
C ARG A 61 6.15 5.70 16.05
N ILE A 62 6.53 4.54 15.55
CA ILE A 62 7.48 4.41 14.44
C ILE A 62 6.88 3.42 13.46
N HIS A 63 6.65 3.86 12.22
CA HIS A 63 6.13 2.99 11.18
C HIS A 63 7.00 3.11 9.91
N PRO A 64 7.68 2.04 9.46
CA PRO A 64 8.62 2.14 8.34
C PRO A 64 7.96 2.62 7.04
N ASN A 65 6.69 2.27 6.83
CA ASN A 65 5.93 2.74 5.67
C ASN A 65 5.82 4.26 5.56
N ASP A 66 6.01 5.04 6.64
CA ASP A 66 5.92 6.51 6.60
C ASP A 66 7.03 7.13 5.69
N TYR A 67 8.11 6.38 5.46
CA TYR A 67 9.35 6.88 4.84
C TYR A 67 9.63 6.30 3.44
N ILE A 68 8.75 5.44 2.93
CA ILE A 68 9.00 4.70 1.68
C ILE A 68 8.76 5.57 0.45
N ILE A 69 7.64 6.30 0.45
CA ILE A 69 7.24 7.15 -0.66
C ILE A 69 7.99 8.48 -0.58
N SER A 70 8.60 8.88 -1.69
CA SER A 70 9.13 10.23 -1.85
C SER A 70 7.98 11.17 -2.16
N VAL A 71 7.93 12.33 -1.51
CA VAL A 71 6.92 13.36 -1.75
C VAL A 71 7.61 14.72 -1.83
N CYS A 72 7.31 15.47 -2.89
CA CYS A 72 7.77 16.85 -3.03
C CYS A 72 6.96 17.77 -2.11
N PRO A 73 7.58 18.60 -1.26
CA PRO A 73 6.84 19.52 -0.40
C PRO A 73 6.16 20.66 -1.18
N GLY A 74 6.68 21.04 -2.35
CA GLY A 74 6.11 22.10 -3.18
C GLY A 74 4.84 21.69 -3.94
N CYS A 75 4.94 20.65 -4.78
CA CYS A 75 3.85 20.25 -5.69
C CYS A 75 3.13 18.95 -5.30
N LEU A 76 3.52 18.33 -4.19
CA LEU A 76 2.98 17.06 -3.70
C LEU A 76 3.09 15.89 -4.68
N TYR A 77 3.99 15.97 -5.67
CA TYR A 77 4.36 14.83 -6.50
C TYR A 77 4.88 13.71 -5.60
N ALA A 78 4.27 12.52 -5.72
CA ALA A 78 4.56 11.39 -4.86
C ALA A 78 4.77 10.10 -5.68
N CYS A 79 5.85 9.38 -5.41
CA CYS A 79 6.13 8.10 -6.03
C CYS A 79 7.13 7.26 -5.23
N PHE A 80 7.34 6.01 -5.64
CA PHE A 80 8.45 5.22 -5.14
C PHE A 80 9.78 5.85 -5.58
N PRO A 81 10.82 5.83 -4.73
CA PRO A 81 12.08 6.54 -5.00
C PRO A 81 12.74 6.17 -6.34
N LYS A 82 12.60 4.91 -6.77
CA LYS A 82 13.14 4.43 -8.06
C LYS A 82 12.49 5.11 -9.28
N ASP A 83 11.29 5.64 -9.12
CA ASP A 83 10.54 6.27 -10.21
C ASP A 83 10.65 7.81 -10.18
N TRP A 84 11.37 8.38 -9.20
CA TRP A 84 11.39 9.82 -8.97
C TRP A 84 11.76 10.60 -10.23
N ASN A 85 12.90 10.25 -10.83
CA ASN A 85 13.43 10.89 -12.04
C ASN A 85 13.03 10.16 -13.34
N VAL A 86 12.24 9.09 -13.25
CA VAL A 86 11.79 8.35 -14.43
C VAL A 86 10.46 8.96 -14.83
N LEU A 87 10.45 10.06 -15.58
CA LEU A 87 9.26 10.79 -16.00
C LEU A 87 9.36 11.16 -17.49
N PRO A 88 8.75 10.37 -18.38
CA PRO A 88 8.62 10.76 -19.79
C PRO A 88 7.91 12.12 -19.91
N GLY A 89 8.25 12.91 -20.93
CA GLY A 89 7.68 14.25 -21.14
C GLY A 89 6.14 14.33 -21.00
N PRO A 90 5.36 13.43 -21.65
CA PRO A 90 3.91 13.41 -21.50
C PRO A 90 3.42 13.14 -20.06
N ASP A 91 4.10 12.27 -19.31
CA ASP A 91 3.78 11.99 -17.90
C ASP A 91 4.07 13.24 -17.05
N LEU A 92 5.20 13.91 -17.30
CA LEU A 92 5.61 15.12 -16.58
C LEU A 92 4.56 16.23 -16.75
N GLU A 93 4.17 16.54 -17.98
CA GLU A 93 3.16 17.58 -18.26
C GLU A 93 1.82 17.26 -17.59
N LYS A 94 1.41 15.98 -17.64
CA LYS A 94 0.17 15.53 -17.00
C LYS A 94 0.21 15.68 -15.48
N ILE A 95 1.31 15.26 -14.83
CA ILE A 95 1.47 15.39 -13.38
C ILE A 95 1.57 16.86 -12.97
N LYS A 96 2.27 17.67 -13.76
CA LYS A 96 2.49 19.10 -13.51
C LYS A 96 1.17 19.87 -13.56
N SER A 97 0.38 19.67 -14.61
CA SER A 97 -0.93 20.32 -14.79
C SER A 97 -1.94 20.01 -13.66
N GLN A 98 -1.77 18.90 -12.94
CA GLN A 98 -2.64 18.50 -11.83
C GLN A 98 -2.12 18.90 -10.44
N SER A 99 -1.00 19.64 -10.35
CA SER A 99 -0.35 19.93 -9.05
C SER A 99 -1.27 20.68 -8.08
N ASN A 100 -2.04 21.66 -8.57
CA ASN A 100 -2.96 22.43 -7.74
C ASN A 100 -4.16 21.59 -7.29
N ASP A 101 -4.77 20.84 -8.21
CA ASP A 101 -5.90 19.96 -7.91
C ASP A 101 -5.50 18.90 -6.89
N ARG A 102 -4.30 18.34 -7.01
CA ARG A 102 -3.75 17.38 -6.05
C ARG A 102 -3.71 17.95 -4.64
N LYS A 103 -3.20 19.18 -4.47
CA LYS A 103 -3.16 19.88 -3.18
C LYS A 103 -4.55 20.12 -2.62
N VAL A 104 -5.45 20.70 -3.42
CA VAL A 104 -6.83 20.98 -3.00
C VAL A 104 -7.56 19.69 -2.59
N ASN A 105 -7.40 18.61 -3.35
CA ASN A 105 -8.11 17.37 -3.11
C ASN A 105 -7.58 16.61 -1.88
N ILE A 106 -6.27 16.59 -1.66
CA ILE A 106 -5.73 15.91 -0.47
C ILE A 106 -6.07 16.67 0.82
N GLU A 107 -6.07 18.00 0.79
CA GLU A 107 -6.40 18.83 1.95
C GLU A 107 -7.88 18.74 2.34
N LYS A 108 -8.78 18.48 1.38
CA LYS A 108 -10.19 18.17 1.68
C LYS A 108 -10.36 16.88 2.50
N ILE A 109 -9.40 15.97 2.43
CA ILE A 109 -9.47 14.66 3.11
C ILE A 109 -8.71 14.70 4.43
N LEU A 110 -7.49 15.26 4.43
CA LEU A 110 -6.55 15.16 5.56
C LEU A 110 -6.25 16.51 6.23
N GLY A 111 -6.85 17.60 5.75
CA GLY A 111 -6.50 18.96 6.16
C GLY A 111 -5.17 19.44 5.56
N PRO A 112 -4.70 20.64 5.94
CA PRO A 112 -3.43 21.19 5.48
C PRO A 112 -2.25 20.26 5.76
N LEU A 113 -1.34 20.11 4.79
CA LEU A 113 -0.20 19.22 4.89
C LEU A 113 1.11 20.00 4.72
N ASP A 114 2.09 19.74 5.58
CA ASP A 114 3.46 20.21 5.40
C ASP A 114 4.43 19.04 5.41
N PHE A 115 5.07 18.80 4.25
CA PHE A 115 6.03 17.72 4.06
C PHE A 115 7.46 18.09 4.48
N ASN A 116 7.68 19.34 4.94
CA ASN A 116 8.90 19.78 5.62
C ASN A 116 8.93 19.37 7.10
N GLU A 117 7.76 19.09 7.69
CA GLU A 117 7.67 18.53 9.03
C GLU A 117 8.05 17.04 9.06
N ASP A 118 8.49 16.57 10.24
CA ASP A 118 8.82 15.16 10.46
C ASP A 118 7.58 14.27 10.21
N ARG A 119 7.79 13.14 9.53
CA ARG A 119 6.71 12.23 9.17
C ARG A 119 5.91 11.79 10.39
N ASN A 120 4.60 11.96 10.29
CA ASN A 120 3.59 11.45 11.20
C ASN A 120 2.61 10.54 10.45
N ILE A 121 1.58 10.06 11.13
CA ILE A 121 0.58 9.17 10.55
C ILE A 121 -0.21 9.80 9.40
N VAL A 122 -0.54 11.10 9.51
CA VAL A 122 -1.28 11.85 8.50
C VAL A 122 -0.43 12.02 7.23
N LEU A 123 0.85 12.40 7.37
CA LEU A 123 1.78 12.51 6.24
C LEU A 123 2.08 11.14 5.62
N GLY A 124 2.13 10.08 6.42
CA GLY A 124 2.21 8.70 5.93
C GLY A 124 1.00 8.33 5.06
N ALA A 125 -0.22 8.58 5.55
CA ALA A 125 -1.46 8.37 4.81
C ALA A 125 -1.51 9.16 3.51
N ALA A 126 -1.21 10.46 3.59
CA ALA A 126 -1.16 11.37 2.45
C ALA A 126 -0.17 10.88 1.39
N SER A 127 1.02 10.43 1.80
CA SER A 127 2.06 9.96 0.86
C SER A 127 1.55 8.86 -0.07
N TYR A 128 0.85 7.86 0.46
CA TYR A 128 0.34 6.76 -0.36
C TYR A 128 -0.88 7.15 -1.20
N LEU A 129 -1.75 8.02 -0.68
CA LEU A 129 -2.89 8.52 -1.44
C LEU A 129 -2.45 9.41 -2.62
N LEU A 130 -1.47 10.29 -2.39
CA LEU A 130 -0.81 11.08 -3.43
C LEU A 130 -0.09 10.19 -4.44
N ALA A 131 0.54 9.10 -4.01
CA ALA A 131 1.18 8.16 -4.93
C ALA A 131 0.15 7.46 -5.82
N VAL A 132 -1.03 7.09 -5.31
CA VAL A 132 -2.13 6.55 -6.13
C VAL A 132 -2.57 7.57 -7.18
N ASP A 133 -2.73 8.85 -6.81
CA ASP A 133 -3.06 9.94 -7.74
C ASP A 133 -1.98 10.11 -8.82
N CYS A 134 -0.71 10.17 -8.43
CA CYS A 134 0.38 10.32 -9.38
C CYS A 134 0.48 9.13 -10.34
N TYR A 135 0.41 7.88 -9.84
CA TYR A 135 0.50 6.67 -10.67
C TYR A 135 -0.68 6.47 -11.63
N GLN A 136 -1.85 7.04 -11.36
CA GLN A 136 -2.96 7.04 -12.33
C GLN A 136 -2.63 7.81 -13.61
N ASN A 137 -1.65 8.70 -13.55
CA ASN A 137 -1.25 9.57 -14.65
C ASN A 137 0.06 9.14 -15.31
N ARG A 138 0.57 7.94 -14.97
CA ARG A 138 1.83 7.42 -15.50
C ARG A 138 1.63 6.44 -16.64
N SER A 139 2.58 6.43 -17.56
CA SER A 139 2.60 5.52 -18.70
C SER A 139 2.79 4.05 -18.28
N PRO A 140 2.25 3.08 -19.03
CA PRO A 140 2.43 1.64 -18.78
C PRO A 140 3.89 1.18 -18.67
N SER A 141 4.84 1.91 -19.29
CA SER A 141 6.27 1.60 -19.31
C SER A 141 6.94 1.51 -17.93
N ILE A 142 6.31 2.06 -16.88
CA ILE A 142 6.82 2.00 -15.50
C ILE A 142 6.03 1.03 -14.61
N ALA A 143 5.16 0.20 -15.18
CA ALA A 143 4.28 -0.70 -14.44
C ALA A 143 3.44 0.00 -13.32
N PRO A 144 2.65 1.02 -13.67
CA PRO A 144 1.86 1.77 -12.69
C PRO A 144 0.77 0.92 -12.02
N THR A 145 0.26 -0.14 -12.64
CA THR A 145 -0.86 -0.92 -12.10
C THR A 145 -0.54 -1.65 -10.79
N PRO A 146 0.54 -2.46 -10.68
CA PRO A 146 0.93 -3.04 -9.39
C PRO A 146 1.32 -1.98 -8.35
N LYS A 147 1.90 -0.85 -8.76
CA LYS A 147 2.25 0.27 -7.88
C LYS A 147 1.01 0.91 -7.27
N LYS A 148 -0.03 1.17 -8.07
CA LYS A 148 -1.34 1.64 -7.59
C LYS A 148 -1.97 0.66 -6.61
N ALA A 149 -1.91 -0.64 -6.89
CA ALA A 149 -2.48 -1.66 -6.01
C ALA A 149 -1.85 -1.63 -4.61
N VAL A 150 -0.51 -1.62 -4.54
CA VAL A 150 0.25 -1.58 -3.28
C VAL A 150 0.03 -0.26 -2.54
N CYS A 151 0.06 0.87 -3.24
CA CYS A 151 -0.20 2.17 -2.62
C CYS A 151 -1.64 2.26 -2.09
N ALA A 152 -2.63 1.73 -2.81
CA ALA A 152 -4.01 1.69 -2.35
C ALA A 152 -4.18 0.82 -1.11
N MET A 153 -3.54 -0.36 -1.09
CA MET A 153 -3.56 -1.26 0.06
C MET A 153 -2.94 -0.60 1.30
N ARG A 154 -1.76 0.00 1.15
CA ARG A 154 -1.09 0.72 2.25
C ARG A 154 -1.88 1.96 2.67
N SER A 155 -2.47 2.69 1.74
CA SER A 155 -3.35 3.80 2.08
C SER A 155 -4.52 3.32 2.93
N ALA A 156 -5.19 2.23 2.55
CA ALA A 156 -6.30 1.68 3.33
C ALA A 156 -5.89 1.37 4.77
N TRP A 157 -4.69 0.81 4.99
CA TRP A 157 -4.13 0.61 6.33
C TRP A 157 -3.96 1.90 7.13
N TYR A 158 -3.43 2.95 6.50
CA TYR A 158 -3.29 4.23 7.17
C TYR A 158 -4.64 4.86 7.49
N PHE A 159 -5.63 4.76 6.60
CA PHE A 159 -6.96 5.28 6.86
C PHE A 159 -7.71 4.46 7.93
N GLU A 160 -7.41 3.17 8.08
CA GLU A 160 -7.84 2.39 9.25
C GLU A 160 -7.19 2.91 10.54
N ASP A 161 -5.87 3.10 10.55
CA ASP A 161 -5.19 3.61 11.75
C ASP A 161 -5.67 5.04 12.11
N LEU A 162 -5.86 5.90 11.10
CA LEU A 162 -6.41 7.25 11.28
C LEU A 162 -7.84 7.19 11.80
N HIS A 163 -8.67 6.26 11.34
CA HIS A 163 -10.01 6.07 11.88
C HIS A 163 -9.98 5.65 13.35
N GLN A 164 -9.03 4.79 13.73
CA GLN A 164 -8.85 4.39 15.12
C GLN A 164 -8.36 5.55 16.01
N GLU A 165 -7.50 6.43 15.49
CA GLU A 165 -6.99 7.60 16.23
C GLU A 165 -7.98 8.78 16.25
N PHE A 166 -8.75 8.94 15.17
CA PHE A 166 -9.70 10.03 14.96
C PHE A 166 -11.06 9.52 14.44
N PRO A 167 -11.86 8.84 15.28
CA PRO A 167 -13.09 8.15 14.84
C PRO A 167 -14.14 9.07 14.20
N ASP A 168 -14.20 10.34 14.62
CA ASP A 168 -15.24 11.29 14.19
C ASP A 168 -15.07 11.79 12.74
N PHE A 169 -13.93 11.54 12.11
CA PHE A 169 -13.60 12.06 10.78
C PHE A 169 -14.03 11.13 9.62
N ASN A 170 -14.71 10.02 9.92
CA ASN A 170 -15.24 9.08 8.94
C ASN A 170 -14.18 8.50 7.97
N PHE A 171 -12.94 8.32 8.42
CA PHE A 171 -11.83 7.82 7.61
C PHE A 171 -12.07 6.39 7.08
N GLU A 172 -12.96 5.61 7.70
CA GLU A 172 -13.39 4.29 7.25
C GLU A 172 -14.02 4.30 5.85
N LYS A 173 -14.63 5.41 5.41
CA LYS A 173 -15.18 5.55 4.05
C LYS A 173 -14.07 5.58 3.01
N VAL A 174 -13.00 6.32 3.29
CA VAL A 174 -11.82 6.43 2.43
C VAL A 174 -11.05 5.12 2.42
N ARG A 175 -10.88 4.50 3.60
CA ARG A 175 -10.34 3.14 3.75
C ARG A 175 -11.06 2.14 2.85
N ASP A 176 -12.38 2.07 2.94
CA ASP A 176 -13.19 1.12 2.16
C ASP A 176 -13.03 1.34 0.65
N LEU A 177 -13.06 2.58 0.19
CA LEU A 177 -12.81 2.91 -1.21
C LEU A 177 -11.43 2.43 -1.67
N LEU A 178 -10.40 2.62 -0.84
CA LEU A 178 -9.03 2.23 -1.14
C LEU A 178 -8.86 0.72 -1.19
N TYR A 179 -9.53 -0.04 -0.32
CA TYR A 179 -9.55 -1.51 -0.41
C TYR A 179 -10.20 -1.99 -1.71
N LEU A 180 -11.30 -1.36 -2.17
CA LEU A 180 -11.92 -1.70 -3.45
C LEU A 180 -10.98 -1.41 -4.63
N LYS A 181 -10.29 -0.27 -4.59
CA LYS A 181 -9.28 0.08 -5.59
C LYS A 181 -8.10 -0.90 -5.59
N ALA A 182 -7.60 -1.28 -4.41
CA ALA A 182 -6.56 -2.29 -4.26
C ALA A 182 -7.01 -3.65 -4.85
N ALA A 183 -8.23 -4.09 -4.54
CA ALA A 183 -8.79 -5.35 -5.06
C ALA A 183 -8.82 -5.36 -6.59
N SER A 184 -9.34 -4.28 -7.19
CA SER A 184 -9.39 -4.10 -8.64
C SER A 184 -8.00 -4.12 -9.27
N TRP A 185 -7.06 -3.31 -8.77
CA TRP A 185 -5.72 -3.23 -9.36
C TRP A 185 -4.85 -4.45 -9.11
N TYR A 186 -5.02 -5.18 -8.00
CA TYR A 186 -4.37 -6.47 -7.83
C TYR A 186 -4.89 -7.49 -8.85
N GLY A 187 -6.20 -7.49 -9.13
CA GLY A 187 -6.78 -8.31 -10.19
C GLY A 187 -6.17 -7.98 -11.56
N SER A 188 -6.18 -6.70 -11.93
CA SER A 188 -5.55 -6.24 -13.19
C SER A 188 -4.05 -6.55 -13.24
N SER A 189 -3.33 -6.46 -12.13
CA SER A 189 -1.89 -6.80 -12.08
C SER A 189 -1.66 -8.28 -12.42
N LEU A 190 -2.54 -9.17 -11.98
CA LEU A 190 -2.45 -10.60 -12.27
C LEU A 190 -2.76 -10.90 -13.75
N GLU A 191 -3.69 -10.18 -14.35
CA GLU A 191 -4.00 -10.27 -15.79
C GLU A 191 -2.86 -9.72 -16.65
N ILE A 192 -2.33 -8.54 -16.28
CA ILE A 192 -1.23 -7.89 -16.99
C ILE A 192 0.03 -8.75 -16.95
N MET A 193 0.27 -9.48 -15.85
CA MET A 193 1.38 -10.43 -15.80
C MET A 193 1.24 -11.53 -16.86
N GLN A 194 0.03 -11.97 -17.17
CA GLN A 194 -0.19 -13.04 -18.15
C GLN A 194 -0.04 -12.55 -19.58
N ASN A 195 -0.43 -11.29 -19.86
CA ASN A 195 -0.43 -10.74 -21.21
C ASN A 195 0.78 -9.85 -21.54
N GLY A 196 1.56 -9.43 -20.54
CA GLY A 196 2.77 -8.61 -20.71
C GLY A 196 2.51 -7.12 -20.99
N ALA A 197 1.32 -6.59 -20.73
CA ALA A 197 0.97 -5.20 -21.07
C ALA A 197 1.76 -4.14 -20.26
N GLU A 198 2.32 -4.50 -19.11
CA GLU A 198 3.24 -3.67 -18.31
C GLU A 198 4.45 -4.51 -17.86
N PRO A 199 5.64 -3.91 -17.67
CA PRO A 199 6.83 -4.61 -17.20
C PRO A 199 6.79 -4.84 -15.68
N ILE A 200 5.85 -5.68 -15.22
CA ILE A 200 5.58 -5.94 -13.79
C ILE A 200 6.83 -6.41 -13.02
N ASP A 201 7.78 -7.07 -13.69
CA ASP A 201 9.02 -7.52 -13.07
C ASP A 201 9.84 -6.36 -12.47
N MET A 202 9.73 -5.14 -13.02
CA MET A 202 10.35 -3.94 -12.48
C MET A 202 9.76 -3.54 -11.10
N ALA A 203 8.54 -3.98 -10.80
CA ALA A 203 7.87 -3.73 -9.53
C ALA A 203 8.10 -4.83 -8.50
N THR A 204 8.83 -5.91 -8.81
CA THR A 204 9.06 -7.07 -7.90
C THR A 204 9.50 -6.69 -6.49
N GLY A 205 10.32 -5.64 -6.34
CA GLY A 205 10.79 -5.13 -5.05
C GLY A 205 9.71 -4.50 -4.16
N ILE A 206 8.51 -4.27 -4.67
CA ILE A 206 7.40 -3.60 -3.97
C ILE A 206 6.06 -4.35 -4.07
N LEU A 207 6.01 -5.51 -4.72
CA LEU A 207 4.76 -6.28 -4.91
C LEU A 207 4.13 -6.68 -3.57
N GLY A 208 4.94 -6.73 -2.53
CA GLY A 208 4.52 -6.84 -1.16
C GLY A 208 3.77 -5.68 -0.60
N PRO A 209 2.65 -5.95 0.07
CA PRO A 209 1.91 -4.89 0.72
C PRO A 209 2.68 -4.33 1.92
N ASP A 210 3.58 -5.09 2.55
CA ASP A 210 4.34 -4.66 3.73
C ASP A 210 5.83 -4.40 3.43
N SER A 211 6.45 -3.55 4.24
CA SER A 211 7.87 -3.21 4.15
C SER A 211 8.78 -4.13 4.96
N ASP A 212 8.26 -4.77 6.01
CA ASP A 212 8.93 -5.82 6.82
C ASP A 212 9.27 -7.02 5.92
N LYS A 213 8.29 -7.43 5.11
CA LYS A 213 8.42 -8.54 4.20
C LYS A 213 7.68 -8.27 2.91
N ASN A 214 8.38 -8.46 1.79
CA ASN A 214 7.81 -8.24 0.47
C ASN A 214 6.78 -9.32 0.11
N TRP A 215 6.81 -10.56 0.60
CA TRP A 215 5.85 -11.63 0.21
C TRP A 215 5.77 -11.94 -1.31
N GLY A 216 6.39 -11.15 -2.17
CA GLY A 216 6.44 -11.26 -3.62
C GLY A 216 5.07 -11.46 -4.26
N PHE A 217 5.09 -12.20 -5.36
CA PHE A 217 3.90 -12.54 -6.13
C PHE A 217 2.89 -13.40 -5.36
N ASP A 218 3.38 -14.18 -4.42
CA ASP A 218 2.55 -15.04 -3.60
C ASP A 218 1.67 -14.20 -2.66
N GLY A 219 2.22 -13.12 -2.10
CA GLY A 219 1.45 -12.12 -1.36
C GLY A 219 0.39 -11.41 -2.22
N VAL A 220 0.71 -11.06 -3.47
CA VAL A 220 -0.26 -10.46 -4.41
C VAL A 220 -1.46 -11.36 -4.66
N LYS A 221 -1.21 -12.65 -4.95
CA LYS A 221 -2.28 -13.65 -5.16
C LYS A 221 -3.14 -13.81 -3.92
N TYR A 222 -2.49 -13.92 -2.77
CA TYR A 222 -3.18 -14.05 -1.49
C TYR A 222 -4.09 -12.84 -1.21
N LEU A 223 -3.58 -11.62 -1.36
CA LEU A 223 -4.34 -10.40 -1.13
C LEU A 223 -5.47 -10.21 -2.14
N ASN A 224 -5.25 -10.54 -3.41
CA ASN A 224 -6.31 -10.49 -4.41
C ASN A 224 -7.50 -11.37 -4.00
N ALA A 225 -7.23 -12.61 -3.57
CA ALA A 225 -8.26 -13.53 -3.09
C ALA A 225 -8.93 -13.04 -1.80
N TYR A 226 -8.13 -12.52 -0.85
CA TYR A 226 -8.64 -11.99 0.41
C TYR A 226 -9.60 -10.81 0.18
N LEU A 227 -9.20 -9.84 -0.64
CA LEU A 227 -10.01 -8.67 -0.94
C LEU A 227 -11.25 -9.04 -1.77
N ALA A 228 -11.12 -9.96 -2.74
CA ALA A 228 -12.26 -10.46 -3.51
C ALA A 228 -13.31 -11.12 -2.59
N SER A 229 -12.87 -11.89 -1.60
CA SER A 229 -13.74 -12.50 -0.59
C SER A 229 -14.42 -11.45 0.29
N ARG A 230 -13.61 -10.57 0.90
CA ARG A 230 -14.06 -9.58 1.88
C ARG A 230 -15.00 -8.53 1.29
N TYR A 231 -14.79 -8.14 0.04
CA TYR A 231 -15.51 -7.05 -0.60
C TYR A 231 -16.40 -7.51 -1.77
N LYS A 232 -16.75 -8.80 -1.84
CA LYS A 232 -17.52 -9.37 -2.96
C LYS A 232 -18.77 -8.57 -3.32
N ASP A 233 -19.55 -8.17 -2.32
CA ASP A 233 -20.83 -7.47 -2.51
C ASP A 233 -20.66 -6.04 -3.02
N LYS A 234 -19.47 -5.45 -2.80
CA LYS A 234 -19.13 -4.11 -3.30
C LYS A 234 -18.43 -4.15 -4.66
N LEU A 235 -17.79 -5.27 -5.00
CA LEU A 235 -17.08 -5.45 -6.27
C LEU A 235 -18.02 -5.91 -7.38
N VAL A 236 -18.99 -6.76 -7.05
CA VAL A 236 -19.88 -7.42 -8.01
C VAL A 236 -21.26 -7.61 -7.38
N GLU A 237 -22.30 -7.05 -7.99
CA GLU A 237 -23.70 -7.19 -7.51
C GLU A 237 -24.31 -8.54 -7.87
N ASP A 238 -24.00 -9.09 -9.05
CA ASP A 238 -24.58 -10.33 -9.54
C ASP A 238 -23.94 -11.56 -8.86
N LYS A 239 -24.78 -12.38 -8.20
CA LYS A 239 -24.35 -13.60 -7.50
C LYS A 239 -23.61 -14.60 -8.41
N GLY A 240 -24.02 -14.72 -9.67
CA GLY A 240 -23.34 -15.60 -10.63
C GLY A 240 -21.91 -15.15 -10.94
N LYS A 241 -21.70 -13.84 -11.10
CA LYS A 241 -20.37 -13.23 -11.25
C LYS A 241 -19.56 -13.29 -9.95
N GLN A 242 -20.19 -13.10 -8.78
CA GLN A 242 -19.53 -13.30 -7.48
C GLN A 242 -18.99 -14.74 -7.37
N LEU A 243 -19.81 -15.74 -7.68
CA LEU A 243 -19.41 -17.14 -7.66
C LEU A 243 -18.21 -17.41 -8.59
N LYS A 244 -18.22 -16.87 -9.82
CA LYS A 244 -17.09 -16.98 -10.75
C LYS A 244 -15.81 -16.36 -10.18
N MET A 245 -15.92 -15.17 -9.60
CA MET A 245 -14.78 -14.46 -9.00
C MET A 245 -14.19 -15.25 -7.83
N LEU A 246 -15.02 -15.70 -6.88
CA LEU A 246 -14.57 -16.48 -5.72
C LEU A 246 -13.99 -17.84 -6.14
N THR A 247 -14.58 -18.50 -7.14
CA THR A 247 -14.05 -19.75 -7.70
C THR A 247 -12.66 -19.55 -8.31
N SER A 248 -12.46 -18.46 -9.04
CA SER A 248 -11.15 -18.10 -9.60
C SER A 248 -10.12 -17.84 -8.50
N ALA A 249 -10.51 -17.07 -7.47
CA ALA A 249 -9.67 -16.81 -6.30
C ALA A 249 -9.29 -18.11 -5.56
N LYS A 250 -10.25 -19.00 -5.31
CA LYS A 250 -10.04 -20.31 -4.67
C LYS A 250 -9.04 -21.17 -5.47
N ARG A 251 -9.19 -21.24 -6.80
CA ARG A 251 -8.23 -21.96 -7.69
C ARG A 251 -6.83 -21.37 -7.63
N MET A 252 -6.72 -20.05 -7.50
CA MET A 252 -5.43 -19.36 -7.36
C MET A 252 -4.74 -19.74 -6.05
N LEU A 253 -5.47 -19.75 -4.94
CA LEU A 253 -4.96 -20.19 -3.64
C LEU A 253 -4.56 -21.67 -3.67
N ALA A 254 -5.37 -22.55 -4.29
CA ALA A 254 -5.02 -23.96 -4.45
C ALA A 254 -3.64 -24.17 -5.09
N ARG A 255 -3.30 -23.37 -6.11
CA ARG A 255 -1.97 -23.41 -6.75
C ARG A 255 -0.88 -22.85 -5.83
N LEU A 256 -1.21 -21.90 -4.97
CA LEU A 256 -0.27 -21.23 -4.07
C LEU A 256 0.26 -22.19 -2.99
N TYR A 257 -0.61 -22.98 -2.34
CA TYR A 257 -0.22 -23.97 -1.33
C TYR A 257 -0.08 -25.41 -1.86
N GLY A 258 -0.81 -25.79 -2.91
CA GLY A 258 -0.86 -27.16 -3.45
C GLY A 258 0.14 -27.46 -4.57
N SER A 259 0.92 -26.49 -5.05
CA SER A 259 2.06 -26.78 -5.94
C SER A 259 3.12 -27.54 -5.14
N GLY A 260 3.09 -28.88 -5.28
CA GLY A 260 3.86 -29.91 -4.56
C GLY A 260 5.39 -29.88 -4.67
N LYS A 261 5.98 -28.69 -4.80
CA LYS A 261 7.34 -28.44 -4.37
C LYS A 261 7.24 -27.30 -3.37
N SER A 262 7.26 -27.63 -2.08
CA SER A 262 7.70 -26.70 -1.06
C SER A 262 9.08 -26.19 -1.48
N LYS A 263 9.12 -25.11 -2.27
CA LYS A 263 10.34 -24.34 -2.41
C LYS A 263 10.70 -23.99 -0.97
N LYS A 264 11.89 -24.42 -0.52
CA LYS A 264 12.39 -24.23 0.85
C LYS A 264 12.25 -22.78 1.35
N ASP A 265 12.04 -21.83 0.45
CA ASP A 265 11.95 -20.39 0.70
C ASP A 265 10.53 -19.86 0.95
N LYS A 266 9.46 -20.65 0.77
CA LYS A 266 8.08 -20.17 1.03
C LYS A 266 7.83 -20.06 2.54
N PRO A 267 7.43 -18.90 3.07
CA PRO A 267 7.19 -18.74 4.50
C PRO A 267 6.01 -19.59 4.97
N SER A 268 6.20 -20.42 6.01
CA SER A 268 5.15 -21.29 6.57
C SER A 268 3.86 -20.53 6.88
N VAL A 269 3.98 -19.33 7.45
CA VAL A 269 2.85 -18.47 7.81
C VAL A 269 1.96 -18.11 6.61
N LEU A 270 2.54 -17.84 5.43
CA LEU A 270 1.74 -17.53 4.24
C LEU A 270 0.98 -18.76 3.76
N ILE A 271 1.58 -19.95 3.88
CA ILE A 271 0.94 -21.22 3.49
C ILE A 271 -0.27 -21.50 4.39
N GLU A 272 -0.11 -21.34 5.71
CA GLU A 272 -1.20 -21.49 6.68
C GLU A 272 -2.34 -20.51 6.40
N MET A 273 -2.03 -19.22 6.28
CA MET A 273 -3.01 -18.18 5.95
C MET A 273 -3.73 -18.47 4.62
N THR A 274 -3.01 -18.99 3.62
CA THR A 274 -3.57 -19.36 2.32
C THR A 274 -4.56 -20.52 2.45
N ARG A 275 -4.23 -21.53 3.26
CA ARG A 275 -5.13 -22.67 3.51
C ARG A 275 -6.41 -22.22 4.21
N ASP A 276 -6.28 -21.42 5.25
CA ASP A 276 -7.44 -20.94 6.01
C ASP A 276 -8.36 -20.07 5.13
N LEU A 277 -7.78 -19.22 4.26
CA LEU A 277 -8.55 -18.43 3.30
C LEU A 277 -9.19 -19.29 2.21
N TYR A 278 -8.53 -20.37 1.77
CA TYR A 278 -9.09 -21.32 0.82
C TYR A 278 -10.35 -22.00 1.38
N ASP A 279 -10.31 -22.43 2.64
CA ASP A 279 -11.45 -23.06 3.31
C ASP A 279 -12.60 -22.06 3.50
N GLN A 280 -12.29 -20.81 3.86
CA GLN A 280 -13.30 -19.73 3.92
C GLN A 280 -13.96 -19.47 2.56
N LEU A 281 -13.18 -19.44 1.47
CA LEU A 281 -13.73 -19.30 0.13
C LEU A 281 -14.60 -20.48 -0.26
N ALA A 282 -14.24 -21.70 0.12
CA ALA A 282 -15.04 -22.89 -0.14
C ALA A 282 -16.42 -22.80 0.52
N ALA A 283 -16.48 -22.36 1.79
CA ALA A 283 -17.75 -22.15 2.49
C ALA A 283 -18.61 -21.08 1.81
N GLN A 284 -18.02 -19.93 1.42
CA GLN A 284 -18.76 -18.87 0.74
C GLN A 284 -19.26 -19.27 -0.66
N ILE A 285 -18.53 -20.12 -1.37
CA ILE A 285 -18.96 -20.66 -2.67
C ILE A 285 -20.16 -21.59 -2.49
N GLU A 286 -20.14 -22.45 -1.47
CA GLU A 286 -21.25 -23.34 -1.13
C GLU A 286 -22.51 -22.53 -0.75
N GLU A 287 -22.37 -21.46 0.05
CA GLU A 287 -23.46 -20.53 0.39
C GLU A 287 -24.07 -19.83 -0.83
N LEU A 288 -23.29 -19.61 -1.88
CA LEU A 288 -23.75 -19.02 -3.15
C LEU A 288 -24.34 -20.04 -4.12
N GLY A 289 -24.43 -21.32 -3.74
CA GLY A 289 -24.97 -22.41 -4.56
C GLY A 289 -23.97 -22.97 -5.58
N GLY A 290 -22.67 -22.79 -5.36
CA GLY A 290 -21.62 -23.42 -6.16
C GLY A 290 -21.21 -24.79 -5.61
N ASP A 291 -20.78 -25.68 -6.51
CA ASP A 291 -20.19 -26.98 -6.13
C ASP A 291 -18.80 -26.81 -5.51
N LYS A 292 -18.41 -27.74 -4.62
CA LYS A 292 -17.14 -27.72 -3.87
C LYS A 292 -15.90 -27.78 -4.75
#